data_AF-R9WPT6-F1
#
_entry.id   AF-R9WPT6-F1
#
_cell.length_a   1.000
_cell.length_b   1.000
_cell.length_c   1.000
_cell.angle_alpha   90.00
_cell.angle_beta   90.00
_cell.angle_gamma   90.00
#
_symmetry.space_group_name_H-M   'P 1'
#
loop_
_entity.id
_entity.type
_entity.pdbx_description
1 polymer ?
#
loop_
_entity_poly.entity_id
_entity_poly.type
_entity_poly.pdbx_seq_one_letter_code
_entity_poly.pdbx_strand_id
1 'polypeptide(L)'
;THLIFCTTSGVDMPGADYQLTKLLGLRPSVKRFMMYQQGCFAGGTVLRLAKDLAENNKGARVLVVCSEITAVTFRGPNDTHLDSLVGQALFGDGAAAVIVGSDPDLTIERPLFEMISAAQTILPDSEGAIDGHLREVGLTFHLLKDVPGLISKNIEKALTQAFSPLGITDWNSIFW
;
A
#
# COMPACT_ATOMS: atom_id res chain seq x y z
N THR A 1 7.57 9.08 -16.87
CA THR A 1 7.87 7.67 -16.54
C THR A 1 7.08 7.15 -15.34
N HIS A 2 5.84 7.62 -15.16
CA HIS A 2 4.83 7.14 -14.22
C HIS A 2 4.82 7.79 -12.82
N LEU A 3 3.61 8.03 -12.32
CA LEU A 3 3.29 8.39 -10.94
C LEU A 3 2.25 7.38 -10.44
N ILE A 4 2.52 6.74 -9.31
CA ILE A 4 1.54 5.98 -8.56
C ILE A 4 1.24 6.76 -7.29
N PHE A 5 -0.01 7.12 -7.06
CA PHE A 5 -0.45 7.77 -5.83
C PHE A 5 -1.45 6.87 -5.13
N CYS A 6 -1.23 6.59 -3.84
CA CYS A 6 -2.12 5.82 -3.01
C CYS A 6 -2.58 6.63 -1.81
N THR A 7 -3.89 6.60 -1.55
CA THR A 7 -4.45 7.11 -0.30
C THR A 7 -5.80 6.45 -0.01
N THR A 8 -6.07 6.24 1.26
CA THR A 8 -7.39 5.85 1.78
C THR A 8 -8.28 7.07 1.98
N SER A 9 -7.71 8.28 1.92
CA SER A 9 -8.36 9.55 2.25
C SER A 9 -8.84 10.30 1.01
N GLY A 10 -10.00 10.96 1.11
CA GLY A 10 -10.42 12.04 0.19
C GLY A 10 -10.45 11.66 -1.30
N VAL A 11 -11.47 10.90 -1.70
CA VAL A 11 -11.73 10.64 -3.13
C VAL A 11 -12.24 11.92 -3.78
N ASP A 12 -11.55 12.38 -4.82
CA ASP A 12 -11.92 13.55 -5.61
C ASP A 12 -11.64 13.32 -7.10
N MET A 13 -12.18 14.19 -7.96
CA MET A 13 -11.95 14.18 -9.40
C MET A 13 -11.75 15.61 -9.92
N PRO A 14 -10.51 16.02 -10.28
CA PRO A 14 -9.28 15.22 -10.36
C PRO A 14 -8.72 14.78 -8.99
N GLY A 15 -8.19 13.56 -8.93
CA GLY A 15 -7.70 12.96 -7.69
C GLY A 15 -6.38 13.54 -7.18
N ALA A 16 -5.91 13.00 -6.05
CA ALA A 16 -4.68 13.44 -5.38
C ALA A 16 -3.43 13.28 -6.26
N ASP A 17 -3.42 12.32 -7.17
CA ASP A 17 -2.37 12.15 -8.17
C ASP A 17 -2.24 13.36 -9.11
N TYR A 18 -3.37 13.99 -9.48
CA TYR A 18 -3.38 15.22 -10.27
C TYR A 18 -2.84 16.39 -9.45
N GLN A 19 -3.29 16.53 -8.20
CA GLN A 19 -2.84 17.61 -7.33
C GLN A 19 -1.34 17.53 -7.07
N LEU A 20 -0.82 16.33 -6.76
CA LEU A 20 0.61 16.13 -6.59
C LEU A 20 1.40 16.43 -7.88
N THR A 21 0.88 16.00 -9.03
CA THR A 21 1.48 16.30 -10.34
C THR A 21 1.67 17.81 -10.55
N LYS A 22 0.67 18.61 -10.17
CA LYS A 22 0.74 20.08 -10.22
C LYS A 22 1.74 20.64 -9.21
N LEU A 23 1.65 20.21 -7.95
CA LEU A 23 2.47 20.73 -6.85
C LEU A 23 3.97 20.50 -7.08
N LEU A 24 4.34 19.33 -7.61
CA LEU A 24 5.74 18.99 -7.91
C LEU A 24 6.22 19.50 -9.29
N GLY A 25 5.35 20.16 -10.07
CA GLY A 25 5.69 20.61 -11.42
C GLY A 25 6.08 19.48 -12.36
N LEU A 26 5.50 18.28 -12.19
CA LEU A 26 5.81 17.13 -13.05
C LEU A 26 5.36 17.40 -14.48
N ARG A 27 6.02 16.73 -15.43
CA ARG A 27 5.66 16.82 -16.86
C ARG A 27 4.17 16.45 -17.05
N PRO A 28 3.38 17.22 -17.81
CA PRO A 28 1.96 16.92 -18.04
C PRO A 28 1.70 15.54 -18.67
N SER A 29 2.71 14.98 -19.36
CA SER A 29 2.68 13.64 -19.96
C SER A 29 3.01 12.51 -18.98
N VAL A 30 3.13 12.79 -17.67
CA VAL A 30 3.29 11.74 -16.66
C VAL A 30 2.07 10.83 -16.66
N LYS A 31 2.30 9.53 -16.85
CA LYS A 31 1.27 8.49 -16.79
C LYS A 31 0.91 8.24 -15.32
N ARG A 32 -0.30 8.61 -14.90
CA ARG A 32 -0.70 8.53 -13.48
C ARG A 32 -1.56 7.31 -13.21
N PHE A 33 -1.35 6.69 -12.06
CA PHE A 33 -2.18 5.64 -11.49
C PHE A 33 -2.62 6.07 -10.10
N MET A 34 -3.92 6.35 -9.95
CA MET A 34 -4.53 6.73 -8.69
C MET A 34 -5.12 5.49 -8.01
N MET A 35 -4.65 5.17 -6.81
CA MET A 35 -5.15 4.08 -5.98
C MET A 35 -5.90 4.64 -4.78
N TYR A 36 -7.23 4.63 -4.86
CA TYR A 36 -8.10 4.98 -3.75
C TYR A 36 -8.55 3.74 -2.99
N GLN A 37 -8.74 3.88 -1.67
CA GLN A 37 -9.48 2.94 -0.83
C GLN A 37 -8.97 1.49 -0.88
N GLN A 38 -7.67 1.31 -1.08
CA GLN A 38 -7.05 -0.03 -1.05
C GLN A 38 -6.85 -0.53 0.39
N GLY A 39 -6.68 0.38 1.36
CA GLY A 39 -6.44 0.02 2.77
C GLY A 39 -4.98 -0.34 3.06
N CYS A 40 -4.73 -0.91 4.25
CA CYS A 40 -3.38 -1.03 4.80
C CYS A 40 -2.40 -1.89 3.98
N PHE A 41 -2.90 -2.78 3.11
CA PHE A 41 -2.03 -3.61 2.25
C PHE A 41 -1.49 -2.85 1.03
N ALA A 42 -1.96 -1.62 0.78
CA ALA A 42 -1.64 -0.87 -0.42
C ALA A 42 -0.15 -0.58 -0.60
N GLY A 43 0.63 -0.54 0.49
CA GLY A 43 2.10 -0.43 0.43
C GLY A 43 2.72 -1.53 -0.43
N GLY A 44 2.27 -2.79 -0.29
CA GLY A 44 2.71 -3.89 -1.15
C GLY A 44 2.16 -3.77 -2.58
N THR A 45 0.91 -3.33 -2.73
CA THR A 45 0.26 -3.16 -4.05
C THR A 45 0.95 -2.11 -4.91
N VAL A 46 1.35 -0.97 -4.34
CA VAL A 46 2.05 0.08 -5.10
C VAL A 46 3.42 -0.37 -5.56
N LEU A 47 4.14 -1.15 -4.74
CA LEU A 47 5.43 -1.74 -5.12
C LEU A 47 5.26 -2.77 -6.25
N ARG A 48 4.25 -3.65 -6.14
CA ARG A 48 3.91 -4.61 -7.21
C ARG A 48 3.64 -3.91 -8.53
N LEU A 49 2.81 -2.86 -8.53
CA LEU A 49 2.54 -2.10 -9.76
C LEU A 49 3.79 -1.37 -10.26
N ALA A 50 4.59 -0.79 -9.35
CA ALA A 50 5.81 -0.08 -9.73
C ALA A 50 6.83 -1.00 -10.40
N LYS A 51 6.96 -2.26 -9.92
CA LYS A 51 7.80 -3.30 -10.54
C LYS A 51 7.44 -3.49 -12.01
N ASP A 52 6.17 -3.80 -12.31
CA ASP A 52 5.70 -4.03 -13.67
C ASP A 52 5.90 -2.79 -14.57
N LEU A 53 5.59 -1.59 -14.05
CA LEU A 53 5.75 -0.35 -14.80
C LEU A 53 7.20 -0.02 -15.10
N ALA A 54 8.11 -0.26 -14.15
CA ALA A 54 9.54 -0.01 -14.32
C ALA A 54 10.16 -1.00 -15.30
N GLU A 55 9.97 -2.31 -15.08
CA GLU A 55 10.59 -3.37 -15.87
C GLU A 55 10.07 -3.39 -17.31
N ASN A 56 8.79 -3.13 -17.51
CA ASN A 56 8.17 -3.20 -18.84
C ASN A 56 8.31 -1.90 -19.66
N ASN A 57 8.97 -0.85 -19.13
CA ASN A 57 9.19 0.41 -19.84
C ASN A 57 10.65 0.85 -19.69
N LYS A 58 11.46 0.62 -20.72
CA LYS A 58 12.89 0.99 -20.73
C LYS A 58 13.12 2.45 -20.32
N GLY A 59 14.00 2.66 -19.34
CA GLY A 59 14.34 3.99 -18.82
C GLY A 59 13.26 4.61 -17.92
N ALA A 60 12.25 3.83 -17.49
CA ALA A 60 11.25 4.34 -16.58
C ALA A 60 11.81 4.57 -15.17
N ARG A 61 11.49 5.74 -14.62
CA ARG A 61 11.53 6.09 -13.20
C ARG A 61 10.12 6.43 -12.72
N VAL A 62 9.57 5.55 -11.90
CA VAL A 62 8.23 5.61 -11.32
C VAL A 62 8.32 6.30 -9.97
N LEU A 63 7.64 7.44 -9.81
CA LEU A 63 7.42 8.03 -8.49
C LEU A 63 6.22 7.33 -7.84
N VAL A 64 6.42 6.75 -6.67
CA VAL A 64 5.36 6.14 -5.87
C VAL A 64 5.17 6.96 -4.62
N VAL A 65 3.93 7.32 -4.30
CA VAL A 65 3.58 8.08 -3.10
C VAL A 65 2.41 7.41 -2.40
N CYS A 66 2.55 7.15 -1.11
CA CYS A 66 1.44 6.82 -0.22
C CYS A 66 1.27 7.98 0.77
N SER A 67 0.06 8.51 0.90
CA SER A 67 -0.23 9.59 1.84
C SER A 67 -1.54 9.29 2.57
N GLU A 68 -1.48 9.16 3.89
CA GLU A 68 -2.62 8.77 4.72
C GLU A 68 -2.85 9.81 5.81
N ILE A 69 -4.11 10.21 5.96
CA ILE A 69 -4.56 11.22 6.92
C ILE A 69 -5.78 10.68 7.65
N THR A 70 -5.73 10.62 8.97
CA THR A 70 -6.79 10.09 9.84
C THR A 70 -8.04 10.95 9.88
N ALA A 71 -8.02 12.15 9.30
CA ALA A 71 -9.18 13.04 9.21
C ALA A 71 -10.44 12.35 8.64
N VAL A 72 -10.29 11.36 7.75
CA VAL A 72 -11.43 10.63 7.17
C VAL A 72 -11.99 9.55 8.11
N THR A 73 -11.20 9.08 9.07
CA THR A 73 -11.54 8.00 10.01
C THR A 73 -11.76 8.48 11.45
N PHE A 74 -11.37 9.72 11.78
CA PHE A 74 -11.48 10.28 13.12
C PHE A 74 -12.94 10.47 13.52
N ARG A 75 -13.31 9.98 14.72
CA ARG A 75 -14.67 10.14 15.28
C ARG A 75 -14.69 10.01 16.79
N GLY A 76 -15.77 10.52 17.39
CA GLY A 76 -16.02 10.36 18.83
C GLY A 76 -16.20 8.89 19.25
N PRO A 77 -15.93 8.58 20.53
CA PRO A 77 -16.07 7.22 21.07
C PRO A 77 -17.54 6.77 21.14
N ASN A 78 -17.77 5.47 21.01
CA ASN A 78 -19.08 4.86 21.20
C ASN A 78 -18.92 3.44 21.81
N ASP A 79 -19.60 3.19 22.94
CA ASP A 79 -19.54 1.93 23.68
C ASP A 79 -20.04 0.72 22.87
N THR A 80 -20.86 0.93 21.84
CA THR A 80 -21.34 -0.14 20.95
C THR A 80 -20.34 -0.47 19.83
N HIS A 81 -19.28 0.32 19.65
CA HIS A 81 -18.29 0.20 18.57
C HIS A 81 -16.86 0.23 19.11
N LEU A 82 -16.54 -0.72 19.99
CA LEU A 82 -15.21 -0.84 20.60
C LEU A 82 -14.08 -1.07 19.58
N ASP A 83 -14.39 -1.73 18.46
CA ASP A 83 -13.49 -1.87 17.30
C ASP A 83 -13.08 -0.52 16.72
N SER A 84 -14.01 0.43 16.65
CA SER A 84 -13.69 1.81 16.24
C SER A 84 -12.71 2.48 17.19
N LEU A 85 -12.75 2.20 18.50
CA LEU A 85 -11.80 2.78 19.46
C LEU A 85 -10.38 2.26 19.24
N VAL A 86 -10.23 0.99 18.85
CA VAL A 86 -8.93 0.41 18.52
C VAL A 86 -8.29 1.19 17.37
N GLY A 87 -9.03 1.47 16.29
CA GLY A 87 -8.47 2.26 15.20
C GLY A 87 -8.20 3.71 15.57
N GLN A 88 -8.98 4.34 16.47
CA GLN A 88 -8.63 5.69 16.98
C GLN A 88 -7.31 5.71 17.76
N ALA A 89 -6.92 4.60 18.39
CA ALA A 89 -5.67 4.49 19.13
C ALA A 89 -4.46 4.12 18.24
N LEU A 90 -4.70 3.47 17.09
CA LEU A 90 -3.65 2.93 16.23
C LEU A 90 -3.35 3.80 15.00
N PHE A 91 -4.36 4.41 14.40
CA PHE A 91 -4.16 5.14 13.15
C PHE A 91 -3.48 6.49 13.40
N GLY A 92 -2.50 6.80 12.54
CA GLY A 92 -1.77 8.05 12.55
C GLY A 92 -1.57 8.57 11.13
N ASP A 93 -1.20 9.84 11.04
CA ASP A 93 -0.98 10.54 9.78
C ASP A 93 0.45 10.31 9.29
N GLY A 94 0.63 10.14 7.98
CA GLY A 94 1.96 9.95 7.41
C GLY A 94 1.95 9.88 5.89
N ALA A 95 3.11 10.22 5.30
CA ALA A 95 3.34 10.04 3.88
C ALA A 95 4.74 9.47 3.62
N ALA A 96 4.85 8.62 2.61
CA ALA A 96 6.09 8.04 2.14
C ALA A 96 6.17 8.13 0.61
N ALA A 97 7.39 8.31 0.09
CA ALA A 97 7.65 8.35 -1.33
C ALA A 97 8.88 7.53 -1.69
N VAL A 98 8.83 6.81 -2.82
CA VAL A 98 9.96 6.06 -3.37
C VAL A 98 10.08 6.30 -4.88
N ILE A 99 11.31 6.24 -5.38
CA ILE A 99 11.60 6.21 -6.81
C ILE A 99 11.98 4.78 -7.19
N VAL A 100 11.26 4.21 -8.13
CA VAL A 100 11.47 2.85 -8.63
C VAL A 100 11.88 2.90 -10.11
N GLY A 101 12.88 2.12 -10.48
CA GLY A 101 13.30 1.98 -11.87
C GLY A 101 14.06 0.68 -12.09
N SER A 102 14.11 0.23 -13.34
CA SER A 102 15.04 -0.80 -13.82
C SER A 102 16.25 -0.16 -14.47
N ASP A 103 17.33 -0.93 -14.61
CA ASP A 103 18.60 -0.53 -15.25
C ASP A 103 19.14 0.79 -14.68
N PRO A 104 19.62 0.80 -13.42
CA PRO A 104 20.10 2.02 -12.79
C PRO A 104 21.38 2.53 -13.46
N ASP A 105 21.48 3.86 -13.64
CA ASP A 105 22.73 4.51 -14.01
C ASP A 105 23.60 4.67 -12.77
N LEU A 106 24.52 3.73 -12.56
CA LEU A 106 25.38 3.66 -11.37
C LEU A 106 26.35 4.84 -11.22
N THR A 107 26.46 5.74 -12.22
CA THR A 107 27.24 6.97 -12.08
C THR A 107 26.53 8.02 -11.21
N ILE A 108 25.20 7.96 -11.13
CA ILE A 108 24.36 8.94 -10.44
C ILE A 108 23.34 8.32 -9.48
N GLU A 109 22.87 7.11 -9.76
CA GLU A 109 21.87 6.39 -8.99
C GLU A 109 22.52 5.40 -8.02
N ARG A 110 21.90 5.25 -6.85
CA ARG A 110 22.36 4.36 -5.78
C ARG A 110 21.22 3.43 -5.39
N PRO A 111 21.13 2.22 -5.98
CA PRO A 111 20.10 1.26 -5.64
C PRO A 111 20.12 0.92 -4.15
N LEU A 112 18.95 0.86 -3.52
CA LEU A 112 18.80 0.50 -2.10
C LEU A 112 18.27 -0.93 -1.94
N PHE A 113 17.29 -1.30 -2.75
CA PHE A 113 16.64 -2.61 -2.76
C PHE A 113 16.28 -3.00 -4.19
N GLU A 114 16.11 -4.30 -4.42
CA GLU A 114 15.59 -4.87 -5.67
C GLU A 114 14.30 -5.66 -5.37
N MET A 115 13.28 -5.47 -6.20
CA MET A 115 12.02 -6.21 -6.06
C MET A 115 12.10 -7.49 -6.90
N ILE A 116 12.37 -8.62 -6.25
CA ILE A 116 12.51 -9.91 -6.95
C ILE A 116 11.16 -10.46 -7.41
N SER A 117 10.17 -10.47 -6.53
CA SER A 117 8.82 -10.95 -6.80
C SER A 117 7.77 -10.18 -6.01
N ALA A 118 6.52 -10.26 -6.43
CA ALA A 118 5.38 -9.69 -5.72
C ALA A 118 4.17 -10.59 -5.90
N ALA A 119 3.47 -10.89 -4.81
CA ALA A 119 2.30 -11.76 -4.79
C ALA A 119 1.17 -11.13 -3.98
N GLN A 120 -0.06 -11.58 -4.24
CA GLN A 120 -1.25 -11.20 -3.49
C GLN A 120 -2.14 -12.42 -3.35
N THR A 121 -2.79 -12.55 -2.20
CA THR A 121 -3.77 -13.61 -1.94
C THR A 121 -4.91 -13.07 -1.08
N ILE A 122 -6.06 -13.73 -1.16
CA ILE A 122 -7.21 -13.50 -0.27
C ILE A 122 -7.26 -14.71 0.67
N LEU A 123 -7.38 -14.45 1.97
CA LEU A 123 -7.43 -15.53 2.95
C LEU A 123 -8.81 -16.21 2.92
N PRO A 124 -8.87 -17.55 3.05
CA PRO A 124 -10.15 -18.23 3.20
C PRO A 124 -10.82 -17.81 4.51
N ASP A 125 -12.15 -17.76 4.51
CA ASP A 125 -12.98 -17.46 5.70
C ASP A 125 -12.63 -16.13 6.39
N SER A 126 -12.13 -15.13 5.65
CA SER A 126 -11.73 -13.82 6.19
C SER A 126 -12.68 -12.67 5.84
N GLU A 127 -13.87 -12.97 5.33
CA GLU A 127 -14.86 -11.95 4.97
C GLU A 127 -15.29 -11.16 6.20
N GLY A 128 -15.34 -9.84 6.08
CA GLY A 128 -15.65 -8.93 7.18
C GLY A 128 -14.58 -8.81 8.27
N ALA A 129 -13.43 -9.48 8.13
CA ALA A 129 -12.36 -9.42 9.12
C ALA A 129 -11.80 -8.00 9.27
N ILE A 130 -11.67 -7.28 8.15
CA ILE A 130 -11.31 -5.87 8.09
C ILE A 130 -12.19 -5.23 7.03
N ASP A 131 -13.12 -4.39 7.45
CA ASP A 131 -14.03 -3.66 6.57
C ASP A 131 -13.89 -2.16 6.71
N GLY A 132 -14.08 -1.46 5.59
CA GLY A 132 -14.23 -0.03 5.53
C GLY A 132 -15.47 0.34 4.72
N HIS A 133 -16.28 1.26 5.24
CA HIS A 133 -17.47 1.75 4.55
C HIS A 133 -17.44 3.28 4.51
N LEU A 134 -17.36 3.83 3.30
CA LEU A 134 -17.54 5.26 3.11
C LEU A 134 -19.03 5.60 3.20
N ARG A 135 -19.38 6.47 4.14
CA ARG A 135 -20.74 6.93 4.43
C ARG A 135 -20.77 8.45 4.56
N GLU A 136 -21.96 9.02 4.75
CA GLU A 136 -22.13 10.45 5.03
C GLU A 136 -21.39 10.90 6.30
N VAL A 137 -21.17 9.98 7.24
CA VAL A 137 -20.40 10.18 8.47
C VAL A 137 -18.89 9.96 8.32
N GLY A 138 -18.39 9.92 7.07
CA GLY A 138 -17.00 9.61 6.76
C GLY A 138 -16.74 8.11 6.59
N LEU A 139 -15.48 7.69 6.75
CA LEU A 139 -15.06 6.30 6.53
C LEU A 139 -15.15 5.48 7.82
N THR A 140 -16.25 4.77 8.03
CA THR A 140 -16.39 3.84 9.16
C THR A 140 -15.58 2.57 8.93
N PHE A 141 -14.95 2.03 9.96
CA PHE A 141 -14.15 0.81 9.85
C PHE A 141 -14.57 -0.21 10.90
N HIS A 142 -14.43 -1.48 10.56
CA HIS A 142 -14.71 -2.62 11.43
C HIS A 142 -13.53 -3.58 11.41
N LEU A 143 -13.11 -4.03 12.59
CA LEU A 143 -12.03 -4.99 12.75
C LEU A 143 -12.50 -6.14 13.64
N LEU A 144 -12.46 -7.36 13.13
CA LEU A 144 -12.65 -8.54 13.95
C LEU A 144 -11.45 -8.74 14.88
N LYS A 145 -11.73 -9.18 16.10
CA LYS A 145 -10.70 -9.45 17.12
C LYS A 145 -9.69 -10.52 16.68
N ASP A 146 -10.11 -11.44 15.81
CA ASP A 146 -9.30 -12.59 15.38
C ASP A 146 -8.46 -12.34 14.11
N VAL A 147 -8.36 -11.09 13.64
CA VAL A 147 -7.44 -10.74 12.54
C VAL A 147 -6.00 -11.25 12.77
N PRO A 148 -5.41 -11.14 13.98
CA PRO A 148 -4.09 -11.72 14.25
C PRO A 148 -4.04 -13.25 14.07
N GLY A 149 -5.10 -13.97 14.46
CA GLY A 149 -5.22 -15.41 14.26
C GLY A 149 -5.31 -15.78 12.78
N LEU A 150 -6.12 -15.04 12.01
CA LEU A 150 -6.24 -15.22 10.56
C LEU A 150 -4.89 -15.02 9.84
N ILE A 151 -4.15 -13.97 10.18
CA ILE A 151 -2.85 -13.69 9.56
C ILE A 151 -1.82 -14.77 9.93
N SER A 152 -1.69 -15.08 11.23
CA SER A 152 -0.68 -16.05 11.71
C SER A 152 -0.89 -17.46 11.15
N LYS A 153 -2.14 -17.89 10.96
CA LYS A 153 -2.47 -19.19 10.34
C LYS A 153 -2.06 -19.29 8.87
N ASN A 154 -1.97 -18.17 8.15
CA ASN A 154 -1.80 -18.16 6.70
C ASN A 154 -0.43 -17.63 6.23
N ILE A 155 0.32 -16.92 7.07
CA ILE A 155 1.58 -16.26 6.67
C ILE A 155 2.65 -17.26 6.21
N GLU A 156 2.74 -18.44 6.83
CA GLU A 156 3.72 -19.46 6.47
C GLU A 156 3.52 -19.98 5.05
N LYS A 157 2.26 -20.13 4.62
CA LYS A 157 1.94 -20.52 3.24
C LYS A 157 2.39 -19.45 2.25
N ALA A 158 2.18 -18.17 2.56
CA ALA A 158 2.62 -17.06 1.73
C ALA A 158 4.16 -17.02 1.61
N LEU A 159 4.88 -17.20 2.73
CA LEU A 159 6.33 -17.30 2.75
C LEU A 159 6.84 -18.48 1.92
N THR A 160 6.27 -19.66 2.12
CA THR A 160 6.64 -20.87 1.38
C THR A 160 6.45 -20.67 -0.13
N GLN A 161 5.33 -20.06 -0.55
CA GLN A 161 5.07 -19.79 -1.97
C GLN A 161 6.05 -18.76 -2.56
N ALA A 162 6.42 -17.73 -1.81
CA ALA A 162 7.34 -16.69 -2.26
C ALA A 162 8.79 -17.18 -2.34
N PHE A 163 9.23 -17.98 -1.37
CA PHE A 163 10.64 -18.33 -1.17
C PHE A 163 11.03 -19.75 -1.63
N SER A 164 10.08 -20.66 -1.83
CA SER A 164 10.37 -22.00 -2.38
C SER A 164 11.10 -21.96 -3.74
N PRO A 165 10.75 -21.07 -4.69
CA PRO A 165 11.52 -20.94 -5.94
C PRO A 165 12.97 -20.47 -5.74
N LEU A 166 13.26 -19.84 -4.60
CA LEU A 166 14.59 -19.35 -4.22
C LEU A 166 15.36 -20.34 -3.32
N GLY A 167 14.73 -21.46 -2.93
CA GLY A 167 15.32 -22.45 -2.04
C GLY A 167 15.51 -21.99 -0.59
N ILE A 168 14.84 -20.92 -0.15
CA ILE A 168 14.94 -20.40 1.21
C ILE A 168 13.82 -20.98 2.07
N THR A 169 14.19 -21.56 3.22
CA THR A 169 13.26 -22.19 4.17
C THR A 169 13.43 -21.72 5.62
N ASP A 170 14.55 -21.06 5.96
CA ASP A 170 14.77 -20.45 7.26
C ASP A 170 14.34 -18.97 7.25
N TRP A 171 13.20 -18.67 7.87
CA TRP A 171 12.65 -17.32 7.94
C TRP A 171 13.46 -16.34 8.80
N ASN A 172 14.40 -16.83 9.62
CA ASN A 172 15.32 -15.95 10.36
C ASN A 172 16.54 -15.53 9.53
N SER A 173 16.73 -16.13 8.35
CA SER A 173 17.82 -15.76 7.44
C SER A 173 17.49 -14.56 6.55
N ILE A 174 16.24 -14.09 6.55
CA ILE A 174 15.76 -12.96 5.75
C ILE A 174 15.57 -11.70 6.61
N PHE A 175 15.65 -10.53 5.99
CA PHE A 175 15.28 -9.27 6.62
C PHE A 175 13.75 -9.07 6.59
N TRP A 176 13.22 -8.43 7.63
CA TRP A 176 11.80 -8.06 7.78
C TRP A 176 11.66 -6.55 7.96
#